data_AF-W4GTF4-F1
#
_entry.id   AF-W4GTF4-F1
#
_cell.length_a   1.000
_cell.length_b   1.000
_cell.length_c   1.000
_cell.angle_alpha   90.00
_cell.angle_beta   90.00
_cell.angle_gamma   90.00
#
_symmetry.space_group_name_H-M   'P 1'
#
loop_
_entity.id
_entity.type
_entity.pdbx_description
1 polymer ?
#
loop_
_entity_poly.entity_id
_entity_poly.type
_entity_poly.pdbx_seq_one_letter_code
_entity_poly.pdbx_strand_id
1 'polypeptide(L)'
;MGSPQSRQEASLLLRTSSFHGHVIPYDVDNATKQKPRGGFIEMDPLCVLDFYVHPDRQRHGLGLHLFTSMLERESVAPHQLAYDRPSPKLFPFLRKHFKLDSYVPQSNRFVVYDAYFSA
;
A
#
# COMPACT_ATOMS: atom_id res chain seq x y z
N MET A 1 -7.72 -4.14 41.05
CA MET A 1 -6.58 -4.57 40.21
C MET A 1 -7.16 -5.12 38.92
N GLY A 2 -7.15 -4.33 37.84
CA GLY A 2 -7.62 -4.80 36.54
C GLY A 2 -6.58 -5.76 35.95
N SER A 3 -7.02 -6.92 35.48
CA SER A 3 -6.15 -7.89 34.82
C SER A 3 -5.56 -7.33 33.52
N PRO A 4 -4.27 -7.50 33.23
CA PRO A 4 -3.64 -7.05 31.98
C PRO A 4 -3.82 -8.08 30.85
N GLN A 5 -5.05 -8.55 30.61
CA GLN A 5 -5.32 -9.65 29.66
C GLN A 5 -6.24 -9.30 28.47
N SER A 6 -6.45 -8.02 28.16
CA SER A 6 -7.32 -7.61 27.04
C SER A 6 -6.58 -7.27 25.73
N ARG A 7 -5.30 -7.62 25.58
CA ARG A 7 -4.51 -7.37 24.35
C ARG A 7 -3.86 -8.63 23.78
N GLN A 8 -4.57 -9.77 23.77
CA GLN A 8 -4.17 -10.91 22.95
C GLN A 8 -4.37 -10.59 21.45
N GLU A 9 -3.29 -10.06 20.87
CA GLU A 9 -2.63 -10.64 19.69
C GLU A 9 -3.50 -10.90 18.46
N ALA A 10 -3.79 -9.86 17.68
CA ALA A 10 -4.20 -10.06 16.30
C ALA A 10 -3.11 -10.84 15.54
N SER A 11 -3.36 -12.11 15.20
CA SER A 11 -2.40 -12.92 14.42
C SER A 11 -2.27 -12.46 12.96
N LEU A 12 -3.30 -11.77 12.47
CA LEU A 12 -3.42 -11.16 11.16
C LEU A 12 -4.20 -9.84 11.30
N LEU A 13 -3.77 -8.80 10.60
CA LEU A 13 -4.45 -7.51 10.56
C LEU A 13 -4.25 -6.88 9.19
N LEU A 14 -5.34 -6.45 8.56
CA LEU A 14 -5.33 -5.59 7.40
C LEU A 14 -6.40 -4.52 7.62
N ARG A 15 -6.00 -3.25 7.66
CA ARG A 15 -6.93 -2.11 7.76
C ARG A 15 -6.85 -1.24 6.54
N THR A 16 -8.01 -0.81 6.06
CA THR A 16 -8.14 0.16 4.98
C THR A 16 -9.00 1.36 5.39
N SER A 17 -8.78 2.50 4.75
CA SER A 17 -9.64 3.69 4.84
C SER A 17 -9.54 4.51 3.56
N SER A 18 -10.48 5.41 3.30
CA SER A 18 -10.28 6.45 2.28
C SER A 18 -9.09 7.33 2.66
N PHE A 19 -8.24 7.64 1.69
CA PHE A 19 -7.18 8.64 1.83
C PHE A 19 -7.56 9.85 0.99
N HIS A 20 -7.82 10.98 1.65
CA HIS A 20 -7.93 12.26 0.96
C HIS A 20 -6.59 12.98 1.04
N GLY A 21 -5.95 13.19 -0.10
CA GLY A 21 -4.70 13.94 -0.08
C GLY A 21 -4.13 14.27 -1.44
N HIS A 22 -3.02 15.00 -1.37
CA HIS A 22 -2.32 15.49 -2.54
C HIS A 22 -1.07 14.66 -2.83
N VAL A 23 -0.92 14.23 -4.08
CA VAL A 23 0.30 13.57 -4.56
C VAL A 23 0.83 14.28 -5.78
N ILE A 24 2.14 14.18 -6.01
CA ILE A 24 2.78 14.66 -7.21
C ILE A 24 2.71 13.51 -8.23
N PRO A 25 2.02 13.69 -9.37
CA PRO A 25 2.05 12.71 -10.45
C PRO A 25 3.36 12.84 -11.21
N TYR A 26 3.86 11.71 -11.70
CA TYR A 26 5.09 11.65 -12.48
C TYR A 26 4.79 11.19 -13.89
N ASP A 27 5.42 11.85 -14.86
CA ASP A 27 5.50 11.34 -16.23
C ASP A 27 6.70 10.39 -16.33
N VAL A 28 6.44 9.24 -16.95
CA VAL A 28 7.51 8.38 -17.45
C VAL A 28 7.77 8.83 -18.88
N ASP A 29 8.74 9.73 -19.07
CA ASP A 29 9.20 10.10 -20.41
C ASP A 29 9.80 8.85 -21.10
N ASN A 30 9.72 8.77 -22.44
CA ASN A 30 10.33 7.71 -23.27
C ASN A 30 11.84 7.46 -23.00
N ALA A 31 12.50 8.35 -22.27
CA ALA A 31 13.91 8.27 -21.89
C ALA A 31 14.15 7.76 -20.46
N THR A 32 13.19 7.08 -19.81
CA THR A 32 13.29 6.51 -18.44
C THR A 32 13.54 7.53 -17.32
N LYS A 33 13.39 8.84 -17.57
CA LYS A 33 13.51 9.87 -16.54
C LYS A 33 12.13 10.16 -15.95
N GLN A 34 11.97 9.91 -14.65
CA GLN A 34 10.79 10.32 -13.89
C GLN A 34 10.85 11.83 -13.71
N LYS A 35 9.95 12.57 -14.37
CA LYS A 35 9.81 14.01 -14.18
C LYS A 35 8.46 14.27 -13.50
N PRO A 36 8.41 15.06 -12.40
CA PRO A 36 7.13 15.53 -11.90
C PRO A 36 6.38 16.25 -13.03
N ARG A 37 5.10 15.94 -13.25
CA ARG A 37 4.27 16.68 -14.24
C ARG A 37 4.11 18.16 -13.89
N GLY A 38 4.55 18.56 -12.70
CA GLY A 38 4.35 19.90 -12.15
C GLY A 38 3.00 19.97 -11.44
N GLY A 39 3.01 20.47 -10.20
CA GLY A 39 1.82 20.60 -9.37
C GLY A 39 1.46 19.35 -8.57
N PHE A 40 0.49 19.52 -7.67
CA PHE A 40 -0.12 18.46 -6.89
C PHE A 40 -1.48 18.12 -7.51
N ILE A 41 -1.83 16.84 -7.52
CA ILE A 41 -3.20 16.39 -7.82
C ILE A 41 -3.84 15.93 -6.52
N GLU A 42 -5.13 16.23 -6.37
CA GLU A 42 -5.96 15.66 -5.33
C GLU A 42 -6.40 14.26 -5.72
N MET A 43 -6.37 13.33 -4.77
CA MET A 43 -6.80 11.97 -4.98
C MET A 43 -7.55 11.45 -3.76
N ASP A 44 -8.48 10.52 -4.01
CA ASP A 44 -9.26 9.81 -2.99
C ASP A 44 -9.20 8.27 -3.12
N PRO A 45 -8.01 7.63 -3.16
CA PRO A 45 -7.91 6.18 -3.25
C PRO A 45 -8.23 5.50 -1.92
N LEU A 46 -8.58 4.21 -1.99
CA LEU A 46 -8.53 3.34 -0.82
C LEU A 46 -7.06 3.19 -0.38
N CYS A 47 -6.83 3.33 0.92
CA CYS A 47 -5.49 3.27 1.51
C CYS A 47 -5.31 2.04 2.38
N VAL A 48 -4.15 1.40 2.27
CA VAL A 48 -3.68 0.39 3.22
C VAL A 48 -2.98 1.09 4.39
N LEU A 49 -3.54 0.94 5.59
CA LEU A 49 -3.02 1.56 6.81
C LEU A 49 -2.10 0.62 7.59
N ASP A 50 -2.64 -0.52 8.02
CA ASP A 50 -1.89 -1.54 8.76
C ASP A 50 -1.97 -2.85 7.98
N PHE A 51 -0.83 -3.49 7.79
CA PHE A 51 -0.75 -4.85 7.27
C PHE A 51 0.25 -5.65 8.11
N TYR A 52 -0.28 -6.58 8.90
CA TYR A 52 0.47 -7.37 9.84
C TYR A 52 0.10 -8.83 9.75
N VAL A 53 1.15 -9.66 9.79
CA VAL A 53 1.08 -11.11 9.97
C VAL A 53 2.05 -11.44 11.08
N HIS A 54 1.61 -12.21 12.08
CA HIS A 54 2.47 -12.63 13.19
C HIS A 54 3.79 -13.23 12.65
N PRO A 55 4.98 -12.86 13.20
CA PRO A 55 6.27 -13.30 12.69
C PRO A 55 6.37 -14.80 12.39
N ASP A 56 5.92 -15.65 13.31
CA ASP A 56 5.96 -17.11 13.16
C ASP A 56 5.09 -17.64 12.01
N ARG A 57 4.17 -16.81 11.52
CA ARG A 57 3.26 -17.13 10.41
C ARG A 57 3.61 -16.37 9.13
N GLN A 58 4.64 -15.52 9.14
CA GLN A 58 5.12 -14.84 7.92
C GLN A 58 5.69 -15.85 6.93
N ARG A 59 5.65 -15.50 5.63
CA ARG A 59 6.18 -16.33 4.53
C ARG A 59 5.46 -17.67 4.27
N HIS A 60 4.30 -17.90 4.88
CA HIS A 60 3.43 -19.06 4.62
C HIS A 60 2.21 -18.75 3.72
N GLY A 61 2.27 -17.66 2.93
CA GLY A 61 1.18 -17.27 2.01
C GLY A 61 0.01 -16.51 2.65
N LEU A 62 -0.09 -16.47 3.98
CA LEU A 62 -1.20 -15.80 4.69
C LEU A 62 -1.34 -14.31 4.35
N GLY A 63 -0.22 -13.61 4.20
CA GLY A 63 -0.24 -12.20 3.81
C GLY A 63 -0.85 -11.99 2.42
N LEU A 64 -0.54 -12.88 1.47
CA LEU A 64 -1.14 -12.83 0.14
C LEU A 64 -2.63 -13.12 0.21
N HIS A 65 -3.03 -14.17 0.93
CA HIS A 65 -4.43 -14.52 1.10
C HIS A 65 -5.23 -13.36 1.70
N LEU A 66 -4.75 -12.76 2.79
CA LEU A 66 -5.40 -11.62 3.44
C LEU A 66 -5.53 -10.41 2.49
N PHE A 67 -4.46 -10.12 1.73
CA PHE A 67 -4.44 -8.99 0.81
C PHE A 67 -5.37 -9.22 -0.39
N THR A 68 -5.34 -10.41 -1.01
CA THR A 68 -6.23 -10.76 -2.13
C THR A 68 -7.71 -10.72 -1.72
N SER A 69 -8.07 -11.27 -0.55
CA SER A 69 -9.45 -11.18 -0.05
C SER A 69 -9.92 -9.75 0.15
N MET A 70 -9.02 -8.83 0.57
CA MET A 70 -9.34 -7.41 0.67
C MET A 70 -9.54 -6.78 -0.71
N LEU A 71 -8.69 -7.07 -1.68
CA LEU A 71 -8.84 -6.56 -3.05
C LEU A 71 -10.16 -7.00 -3.70
N GLU A 72 -10.53 -8.27 -3.52
CA GLU A 72 -11.79 -8.84 -4.03
C GLU A 72 -13.00 -8.17 -3.38
N ARG A 73 -12.98 -8.01 -2.05
CA ARG A 73 -14.07 -7.40 -1.29
C ARG A 73 -14.29 -5.93 -1.68
N GLU A 74 -13.20 -5.18 -1.81
CA GLU A 74 -13.23 -3.75 -2.11
C GLU A 74 -13.32 -3.46 -3.61
N SER A 75 -13.23 -4.50 -4.45
CA SER A 75 -13.28 -4.42 -5.92
C SER A 75 -12.25 -3.44 -6.51
N VAL A 76 -11.02 -3.48 -5.97
CA VAL A 76 -9.91 -2.59 -6.39
C VAL A 76 -8.68 -3.39 -6.78
N ALA A 77 -7.90 -2.86 -7.72
CA ALA A 77 -6.61 -3.41 -8.08
C ALA A 77 -5.49 -2.87 -7.16
N PRO A 78 -4.39 -3.62 -6.94
CA PRO A 78 -3.29 -3.20 -6.07
C PRO A 78 -2.64 -1.87 -6.45
N HIS A 79 -2.59 -1.55 -7.74
CA HIS A 79 -2.02 -0.29 -8.24
C HIS A 79 -2.96 0.91 -8.03
N GLN A 80 -4.24 0.69 -7.69
CA GLN A 80 -5.21 1.73 -7.39
C GLN A 80 -5.25 2.12 -5.90
N LEU A 81 -4.37 1.52 -5.09
CA LEU A 81 -4.27 1.78 -3.65
C LEU A 81 -3.19 2.82 -3.32
N ALA A 82 -3.43 3.56 -2.25
CA ALA A 82 -2.36 4.25 -1.52
C ALA A 82 -1.84 3.38 -0.37
N TYR A 83 -0.57 3.55 -0.01
CA TYR A 83 0.06 2.82 1.10
C TYR A 83 0.62 3.82 2.11
N ASP A 84 0.09 3.87 3.33
CA ASP A 84 0.60 4.75 4.39
C ASP A 84 1.84 4.13 5.03
N ARG A 85 2.99 4.82 4.93
CA ARG A 85 4.28 4.42 5.55
C ARG A 85 4.59 2.93 5.40
N PRO A 86 4.62 2.39 4.17
CA PRO A 86 4.84 0.97 3.95
C PRO A 86 6.15 0.50 4.59
N SER A 87 6.09 -0.64 5.29
CA SER A 87 7.29 -1.23 5.90
C SER A 87 8.29 -1.69 4.83
N PRO A 88 9.59 -1.81 5.15
CA PRO A 88 10.58 -2.40 4.24
C PRO A 88 10.24 -3.81 3.76
N LYS A 89 9.42 -4.56 4.52
CA LYS A 89 8.92 -5.89 4.12
C LYS A 89 7.78 -5.83 3.11
N LEU A 90 7.02 -4.73 3.07
CA LEU A 90 5.88 -4.57 2.19
C LEU A 90 6.30 -4.31 0.73
N PHE A 91 7.35 -3.53 0.49
CA PHE A 91 7.87 -3.30 -0.87
C PHE A 91 8.18 -4.60 -1.65
N PRO A 92 9.00 -5.55 -1.13
CA PRO A 92 9.25 -6.80 -1.84
C PRO A 92 8.01 -7.70 -1.94
N PHE A 93 7.05 -7.60 -1.01
CA PHE A 93 5.77 -8.30 -1.11
C PHE A 93 4.95 -7.80 -2.31
N LEU A 94 4.77 -6.48 -2.43
CA LEU A 94 4.02 -5.86 -3.53
C LEU A 94 4.69 -6.10 -4.88
N ARG A 95 6.02 -5.98 -4.96
CA ARG A 95 6.79 -6.31 -6.16
C ARG A 95 6.59 -7.76 -6.59
N LYS A 96 6.71 -8.71 -5.65
CA LYS A 96 6.62 -10.14 -5.95
C LYS A 96 5.22 -10.55 -6.43
N HIS A 97 4.18 -10.07 -5.75
CA HIS A 97 2.82 -10.58 -5.95
C HIS A 97 1.99 -9.74 -6.93
N PHE A 98 2.29 -8.45 -7.07
CA PHE A 98 1.48 -7.50 -7.85
C PHE A 98 2.29 -6.68 -8.85
N LYS A 99 3.60 -6.96 -9.00
CA LYS A 99 4.50 -6.28 -9.94
C LYS A 99 4.57 -4.76 -9.74
N LEU A 100 4.37 -4.30 -8.50
CA LEU A 100 4.50 -2.89 -8.12
C LEU A 100 5.95 -2.62 -7.70
N ASP A 101 6.71 -1.92 -8.53
CA ASP A 101 8.13 -1.64 -8.30
C ASP A 101 8.54 -0.18 -8.50
N SER A 102 7.82 0.58 -9.32
CA SER A 102 8.10 1.98 -9.61
C SER A 102 7.12 2.91 -8.91
N TYR A 103 7.65 3.81 -8.10
CA TYR A 103 6.92 4.88 -7.42
C TYR A 103 7.88 6.04 -7.18
N VAL A 104 7.34 7.21 -6.87
CA VAL A 104 8.15 8.34 -6.43
C VAL A 104 7.84 8.75 -5.00
N PRO A 105 8.87 8.96 -4.14
CA PRO A 105 8.66 9.39 -2.77
C PRO A 105 7.85 10.68 -2.68
N GLN A 106 6.78 10.65 -1.87
CA GLN A 106 5.93 11.80 -1.58
C GLN A 106 6.28 12.38 -0.21
N SER A 107 6.09 13.70 -0.02
CA SER A 107 6.32 14.37 1.28
C SER A 107 5.32 13.95 2.36
N ASN A 108 4.12 13.49 1.96
CA ASN A 108 3.03 13.09 2.83
C ASN A 108 3.20 11.67 3.44
N ARG A 109 4.32 10.99 3.17
CA ARG A 109 4.65 9.62 3.64
C ARG A 109 3.77 8.50 3.07
N PHE A 110 2.87 8.81 2.15
CA PHE A 110 2.18 7.79 1.36
C PHE A 110 3.04 7.36 0.18
N VAL A 111 2.84 6.12 -0.23
CA VAL A 111 3.36 5.59 -1.49
C VAL A 111 2.19 5.30 -2.41
N VAL A 112 2.25 5.85 -3.61
CA VAL A 112 1.39 5.51 -4.74
C VAL A 112 2.31 5.10 -5.88
N TYR A 113 2.05 3.94 -6.49
CA TYR A 113 2.88 3.41 -7.57
C TYR A 113 2.51 4.05 -8.90
N ASP A 114 3.46 4.14 -9.82
CA ASP A 114 3.29 4.80 -11.12
C ASP A 114 2.16 4.16 -11.97
N ALA A 115 1.93 2.85 -11.77
CA ALA A 115 0.83 2.11 -12.38
C ALA A 115 -0.57 2.63 -11.98
N TYR A 116 -0.69 3.48 -10.96
CA TYR A 116 -1.92 4.22 -10.66
C TYR A 116 -2.28 5.19 -11.79
N PHE A 117 -1.28 5.88 -12.37
CA PHE A 117 -1.46 6.96 -13.34
C PHE A 117 -1.40 6.51 -14.80
N SER A 118 -1.10 5.22 -15.03
CA SER A 118 -0.89 4.65 -16.37
C SER A 118 -2.09 3.86 -16.91
N ALA A 119 -3.19 3.81 -16.14
CA ALA A 119 -4.42 3.10 -16.49
C ALA A 119 -5.39 3.99 -17.28
#